data_AF-A0A2I0UYH7-F1
#
_entry.id   AF-A0A2I0UYH7-F1
#
_cell.length_a   1.000
_cell.length_b   1.000
_cell.length_c   1.000
_cell.angle_alpha   90.00
_cell.angle_beta   90.00
_cell.angle_gamma   90.00
#
_symmetry.space_group_name_H-M   'P 1'
#
loop_
_entity.id
_entity.type
_entity.pdbx_description
1 polymer ?
#
loop_
_entity_poly.entity_id
_entity_poly.type
_entity_poly.pdbx_seq_one_letter_code
_entity_poly.pdbx_strand_id
1 'polypeptide(L)'
;MTRIQLLSVITVNLILLPVIQLSYNLFFITTIAESMFQLLLFPLLILLLNLALWCCRLKIASSIHWIFIYVGQGTALACYFVLHYWQLEPYPDMPPGEAAFDLCMITFFIGVWQLIALLLVNVSTLVITKIGMSLKKLDRLKSHC
;
A
#
# COMPACT_ATOMS: atom_id res chain seq x y z
N MET A 1 8.33 -20.12 10.29
CA MET A 1 8.17 -18.66 10.28
C MET A 1 8.50 -18.15 11.67
N THR A 2 9.55 -17.35 11.86
CA THR A 2 9.89 -16.86 13.19
C THR A 2 9.01 -15.67 13.54
N ARG A 3 8.54 -15.55 14.80
CA ARG A 3 7.62 -14.49 15.24
C ARG A 3 8.13 -13.08 14.89
N ILE A 4 9.44 -12.90 14.93
CA ILE A 4 10.13 -11.65 14.58
C ILE A 4 9.88 -11.24 13.13
N GLN A 5 9.90 -12.19 12.18
CA GLN A 5 9.70 -11.90 10.76
C GLN A 5 8.27 -11.41 10.48
N LEU A 6 7.27 -12.07 11.09
CA LEU A 6 5.88 -11.63 11.01
C LEU A 6 5.70 -10.24 11.63
N LEU A 7 6.34 -10.00 12.79
CA LEU A 7 6.30 -8.72 13.46
C LEU A 7 6.83 -7.60 12.56
N SER A 8 7.92 -7.82 11.82
CA SER A 8 8.46 -6.82 10.88
C SER A 8 7.46 -6.46 9.77
N VAL A 9 6.76 -7.44 9.20
CA VAL A 9 5.73 -7.20 8.17
C VAL A 9 4.54 -6.43 8.75
N ILE A 10 4.10 -6.80 9.95
CA ILE A 10 3.03 -6.11 10.68
C ILE A 10 3.44 -4.68 10.96
N THR A 11 4.63 -4.44 11.52
CA THR A 11 5.10 -3.10 11.89
C THR A 11 5.19 -2.20 10.66
N VAL A 12 5.76 -2.67 9.56
CA VAL A 12 5.86 -1.83 8.35
C VAL A 12 4.48 -1.52 7.78
N ASN A 13 3.61 -2.52 7.63
CA ASN A 13 2.34 -2.31 6.92
C ASN A 13 1.25 -1.68 7.79
N LEU A 14 1.17 -2.02 9.08
CA LEU A 14 0.10 -1.56 9.98
C LEU A 14 0.49 -0.40 10.88
N ILE A 15 1.79 -0.09 11.01
CA ILE A 15 2.25 1.03 11.84
C ILE A 15 2.93 2.08 10.96
N LEU A 16 3.96 1.69 10.22
CA LEU A 16 4.75 2.66 9.45
C LEU A 16 3.94 3.30 8.31
N LEU A 17 3.15 2.54 7.56
CA LEU A 17 2.31 3.11 6.49
C LEU A 17 1.30 4.15 7.00
N PRO A 18 0.49 3.86 8.05
CA PRO A 18 -0.36 4.89 8.67
C PRO A 18 0.42 6.09 9.19
N VAL A 19 1.58 5.89 9.81
CA VAL A 19 2.43 7.00 10.29
C VAL A 19 2.91 7.87 9.13
N ILE A 20 3.29 7.28 8.00
CA ILE A 20 3.66 8.04 6.79
C ILE A 20 2.48 8.85 6.28
N GLN A 21 1.29 8.25 6.21
CA GLN A 21 0.07 8.95 5.79
C GLN A 21 -0.25 10.13 6.71
N LEU A 22 -0.16 9.92 8.03
CA LEU A 22 -0.36 10.94 9.04
C LEU A 22 0.68 12.06 8.93
N SER A 23 1.95 11.69 8.74
CA SER A 23 3.05 12.64 8.58
C SER A 23 2.86 13.51 7.34
N TYR A 24 2.39 12.92 6.23
CA TYR A 24 2.04 13.67 5.04
C TYR A 24 0.98 14.75 5.34
N ASN A 25 -0.15 14.35 5.93
CA ASN A 25 -1.24 15.26 6.24
C ASN A 25 -0.83 16.38 7.22
N LEU A 26 0.02 16.08 8.21
CA LEU A 26 0.41 17.05 9.24
C LEU A 26 1.51 18.02 8.78
N PHE A 27 2.47 17.56 7.98
CA PHE A 27 3.69 18.33 7.71
C PHE A 27 3.92 18.65 6.24
N PHE A 28 3.39 17.86 5.31
CA PHE A 28 3.74 17.94 3.90
C PHE A 28 2.58 18.34 2.99
N ILE A 29 1.35 18.42 3.49
CA ILE A 29 0.15 18.74 2.71
C ILE A 29 0.27 20.09 1.98
N THR A 30 0.98 21.07 2.56
CA THR A 30 1.19 22.40 1.97
C THR A 30 2.30 22.42 0.91
N THR A 31 3.15 21.40 0.86
CA THR A 31 4.34 21.35 0.01
C THR A 31 4.17 20.37 -1.15
N ILE A 32 3.48 19.26 -0.91
CA ILE A 32 3.30 18.18 -1.87
C ILE A 32 1.80 18.07 -2.17
N ALA A 33 1.46 18.25 -3.45
CA ALA A 33 0.09 18.11 -3.93
C ALA A 33 -0.48 16.75 -3.55
N GLU A 34 -1.71 16.76 -3.03
CA GLU A 34 -2.39 15.58 -2.52
C GLU A 34 -2.57 14.51 -3.57
N SER A 35 -2.99 14.88 -4.77
CA SER A 35 -3.10 13.94 -5.90
C SER A 35 -1.76 13.27 -6.22
N MET A 36 -0.65 14.01 -6.19
CA MET A 36 0.68 13.45 -6.41
C MET A 36 1.07 12.47 -5.30
N PHE A 37 0.78 12.81 -4.05
CA PHE A 37 1.09 11.94 -2.93
C PHE A 37 0.24 10.66 -2.95
N GLN A 38 -1.08 10.80 -3.02
CA GLN A 38 -2.02 9.68 -2.91
C GLN A 38 -1.97 8.73 -4.11
N LEU A 39 -1.80 9.27 -5.33
CA LEU A 39 -1.91 8.46 -6.56
C LEU A 39 -0.57 7.88 -7.01
N LEU A 40 0.56 8.48 -6.64
CA LEU A 40 1.90 8.08 -7.10
C LEU A 40 2.85 7.75 -5.95
N LEU A 41 3.16 8.72 -5.08
CA LEU A 41 4.20 8.53 -4.07
C LEU A 41 3.84 7.47 -3.03
N PHE A 42 2.60 7.47 -2.54
CA PHE A 42 2.19 6.55 -1.48
C PHE A 42 2.18 5.09 -1.94
N PRO A 43 1.59 4.71 -3.10
CA PRO A 43 1.77 3.39 -3.68
C PRO A 43 3.24 3.00 -3.88
N LEU A 44 4.07 3.94 -4.36
CA LEU A 44 5.49 3.69 -4.55
C LEU A 44 6.20 3.40 -3.21
N LEU A 45 5.89 4.15 -2.15
CA LEU A 45 6.44 3.93 -0.81
C LEU A 45 6.03 2.56 -0.25
N ILE A 46 4.77 2.17 -0.42
CA ILE A 46 4.29 0.82 -0.05
C ILE A 46 5.15 -0.24 -0.73
N LEU A 47 5.38 -0.11 -2.04
CA LEU A 47 6.18 -1.06 -2.81
C LEU A 47 7.65 -1.08 -2.37
N LEU A 48 8.27 0.09 -2.17
CA LEU A 48 9.66 0.20 -1.77
C LEU A 48 9.91 -0.39 -0.38
N LEU A 49 9.06 -0.08 0.60
CA LEU A 49 9.16 -0.62 1.95
C LEU A 49 8.99 -2.15 1.95
N ASN A 50 8.03 -2.65 1.18
CA ASN A 50 7.78 -4.09 1.11
C ASN A 50 8.82 -4.85 0.28
N LEU A 51 9.43 -4.20 -0.72
CA LEU A 51 10.60 -4.73 -1.43
C LEU A 51 11.81 -4.79 -0.50
N ALA A 52 12.05 -3.76 0.32
CA ALA A 52 13.12 -3.77 1.32
C ALA A 52 12.95 -4.94 2.30
N LEU A 53 11.73 -5.16 2.81
CA LEU A 53 11.42 -6.32 3.65
C LEU A 53 11.69 -7.66 2.95
N TRP A 54 11.35 -7.76 1.67
CA TRP A 54 11.65 -8.97 0.89
C TRP A 54 13.17 -9.17 0.73
N CYS A 55 13.92 -8.11 0.43
CA CYS A 55 15.37 -8.13 0.31
C CYS A 55 16.08 -8.54 1.62
N CYS A 56 15.50 -8.23 2.78
CA CYS A 56 15.98 -8.68 4.09
C CYS A 56 15.88 -10.21 4.32
N ARG A 57 15.57 -11.01 3.28
CA ARG A 57 15.48 -12.48 3.33
C ARG A 57 14.53 -13.01 4.39
N LEU A 58 13.41 -12.30 4.62
CA LEU A 58 12.35 -12.80 5.48
C LEU A 58 11.77 -14.08 4.86
N LYS A 59 11.82 -15.20 5.60
CA LYS A 59 11.25 -16.50 5.17
C LYS A 59 9.73 -16.50 5.39
N ILE A 60 9.04 -15.57 4.74
CA ILE A 60 7.58 -15.43 4.79
C ILE A 60 7.02 -15.79 3.43
N ALA A 61 5.87 -16.48 3.41
CA ALA A 61 5.18 -16.77 2.16
C ALA A 61 4.76 -15.46 1.47
N SER A 62 5.00 -15.36 0.17
CA SER A 62 4.66 -14.16 -0.63
C SER A 62 3.19 -13.77 -0.49
N SER A 63 2.27 -14.75 -0.37
CA SER A 63 0.85 -14.50 -0.14
C SER A 63 0.57 -13.74 1.16
N ILE A 64 1.27 -14.08 2.25
CA ILE A 64 1.14 -13.39 3.55
C ILE A 64 1.63 -11.95 3.42
N HIS A 65 2.74 -11.73 2.71
CA HIS A 65 3.29 -10.39 2.48
C HIS A 65 2.28 -9.50 1.75
N TRP A 66 1.68 -10.00 0.67
CA TRP A 66 0.65 -9.28 -0.09
C TRP A 66 -0.61 -9.00 0.71
N ILE A 67 -1.07 -9.95 1.54
CA ILE A 67 -2.22 -9.71 2.44
C ILE A 67 -1.93 -8.51 3.35
N PHE A 68 -0.77 -8.47 4.00
CA PHE A 68 -0.43 -7.35 4.88
C PHE A 68 -0.26 -6.02 4.14
N ILE A 69 0.24 -6.03 2.90
CA ILE A 69 0.27 -4.85 2.04
C ILE A 69 -1.14 -4.26 1.86
N TYR A 70 -2.12 -5.11 1.52
CA TYR A 70 -3.51 -4.65 1.31
C TYR A 70 -4.16 -4.17 2.60
N VAL A 71 -3.96 -4.88 3.71
CA VAL A 71 -4.47 -4.44 5.02
C VAL A 71 -3.82 -3.11 5.44
N GLY A 72 -2.52 -2.96 5.20
CA GLY A 72 -1.79 -1.73 5.48
C GLY A 72 -2.28 -0.54 4.66
N GLN A 73 -2.53 -0.76 3.36
CA GLN A 73 -3.13 0.24 2.48
C GLN A 73 -4.52 0.67 2.98
N GLY A 74 -5.39 -0.29 3.30
CA GLY A 74 -6.71 0.02 3.85
C GLY A 74 -6.64 0.78 5.18
N THR A 75 -5.71 0.41 6.07
CA THR A 75 -5.51 1.09 7.35
C THR A 75 -5.04 2.53 7.16
N ALA A 76 -4.10 2.77 6.25
CA ALA A 76 -3.63 4.11 5.95
C ALA A 76 -4.74 4.99 5.33
N LEU A 77 -5.57 4.44 4.45
CA LEU A 77 -6.74 5.13 3.91
C LEU A 77 -7.77 5.48 4.99
N ALA A 78 -8.01 4.58 5.94
CA ALA A 78 -8.88 4.86 7.07
C ALA A 78 -8.33 6.03 7.92
N CYS A 79 -7.02 6.06 8.17
CA CYS A 79 -6.38 7.20 8.85
C CYS A 79 -6.52 8.51 8.08
N TYR A 80 -6.36 8.47 6.76
CA TYR A 80 -6.57 9.62 5.89
C TYR A 80 -7.99 10.15 5.98
N PHE A 81 -8.99 9.26 5.88
CA PHE A 81 -10.41 9.62 5.98
C PHE A 81 -10.73 10.25 7.33
N VAL A 82 -10.34 9.61 8.44
CA VAL A 82 -10.63 10.09 9.80
C VAL A 82 -10.02 11.48 10.03
N LEU A 83 -8.80 11.72 9.55
CA LEU A 83 -8.15 13.03 9.69
C LEU A 83 -8.85 14.13 8.91
N HIS A 84 -9.18 13.88 7.64
CA HIS A 84 -9.88 14.88 6.82
C HIS A 84 -11.31 15.11 7.30
N TYR A 85 -11.96 14.05 7.78
CA TYR A 85 -13.31 14.14 8.35
C TYR A 85 -13.32 15.03 9.60
N TRP A 86 -12.30 14.91 10.45
CA TRP A 86 -12.14 15.77 11.63
C TRP A 86 -11.92 17.25 11.26
N GLN A 87 -11.35 17.51 10.08
CA GLN A 87 -11.07 18.86 9.58
C GLN A 87 -12.21 19.45 8.74
N LEU A 88 -13.32 18.71 8.55
CA LEU A 88 -14.47 19.21 7.80
C LEU A 88 -15.12 20.36 8.57
N GLU A 89 -15.06 21.56 8.00
CA GLU A 89 -15.80 22.71 8.51
C GLU A 89 -17.18 22.80 7.84
N PRO A 90 -18.27 22.99 8.62
CA PRO A 90 -19.59 23.16 8.06
C PRO A 90 -19.68 24.49 7.32
N TYR A 91 -19.84 24.43 5.99
CA TYR A 91 -20.12 25.62 5.19
C TYR A 91 -21.60 26.01 5.31
N PRO A 92 -21.92 27.30 5.51
CA PRO A 92 -23.28 27.76 5.76
C PRO A 92 -24.26 27.47 4.61
N ASP A 93 -23.78 27.41 3.37
CA ASP A 93 -24.59 27.20 2.17
C ASP A 93 -24.54 25.76 1.64
N MET A 94 -23.85 24.84 2.33
CA MET A 94 -23.71 23.45 1.89
C MET A 94 -24.76 22.55 2.57
N PRO A 95 -25.49 21.71 1.81
CA PRO A 95 -26.39 20.71 2.36
C PRO A 95 -25.72 19.83 3.43
N PRO A 96 -26.44 19.50 4.52
CA PRO A 96 -25.88 18.71 5.60
C PRO A 96 -25.46 17.33 5.08
N GLY A 97 -24.20 16.96 5.34
CA GLY A 97 -23.63 15.67 4.95
C GLY A 97 -22.97 15.62 3.57
N GLU A 98 -23.11 16.66 2.74
CA GLU A 98 -22.50 16.67 1.39
C GLU A 98 -20.97 16.65 1.46
N ALA A 99 -20.36 17.45 2.32
CA ALA A 99 -18.90 17.46 2.48
C ALA A 99 -18.33 16.11 2.96
N ALA A 100 -19.08 15.40 3.82
CA ALA A 100 -18.71 14.06 4.28
C ALA A 100 -18.87 13.01 3.18
N PHE A 101 -19.91 13.14 2.35
CA PHE A 101 -20.13 12.29 1.20
C PHE A 101 -19.02 12.48 0.15
N ASP A 102 -18.66 13.72 -0.15
CA ASP A 102 -17.57 14.04 -1.08
C ASP A 102 -16.24 13.46 -0.60
N LEU A 103 -15.91 13.65 0.68
CA LEU A 103 -14.72 13.05 1.27
C LEU A 103 -14.75 11.51 1.17
N CYS A 104 -15.89 10.89 1.41
CA CYS A 104 -16.07 9.45 1.27
C CYS A 104 -15.82 9.00 -0.17
N MET A 105 -16.38 9.69 -1.16
CA MET A 105 -16.21 9.39 -2.58
C MET A 105 -14.75 9.58 -3.03
N ILE A 106 -14.09 10.67 -2.63
CA ILE A 106 -12.69 10.93 -2.92
C ILE A 106 -11.81 9.84 -2.32
N THR A 107 -12.00 9.52 -1.04
CA THR A 107 -11.26 8.44 -0.36
C THR A 107 -11.47 7.10 -1.05
N PHE A 108 -12.71 6.80 -1.46
CA PHE A 108 -13.03 5.57 -2.20
C PHE A 108 -12.28 5.49 -3.53
N PHE A 109 -12.31 6.55 -4.34
CA PHE A 109 -11.60 6.55 -5.64
C PHE A 109 -10.09 6.46 -5.48
N ILE A 110 -9.51 7.16 -4.50
CA ILE A 110 -8.09 7.01 -4.15
C ILE A 110 -7.81 5.55 -3.79
N GLY A 111 -8.63 4.95 -2.92
CA GLY A 111 -8.45 3.58 -2.48
C GLY A 111 -8.53 2.56 -3.61
N VAL A 112 -9.49 2.72 -4.52
CA VAL A 112 -9.63 1.87 -5.72
C VAL A 112 -8.41 2.02 -6.62
N TRP A 113 -7.94 3.25 -6.87
CA TRP A 113 -6.75 3.49 -7.70
C TRP A 113 -5.51 2.83 -7.10
N GLN A 114 -5.24 3.04 -5.80
CA GLN A 114 -4.10 2.44 -5.11
C GLN A 114 -4.18 0.91 -5.14
N LEU A 115 -5.38 0.34 -4.95
CA LEU A 115 -5.60 -1.10 -5.03
C LEU A 115 -5.28 -1.64 -6.42
N ILE A 116 -5.73 -0.98 -7.49
CA ILE A 116 -5.42 -1.35 -8.87
C ILE A 116 -3.91 -1.33 -9.10
N ALA A 117 -3.22 -0.26 -8.69
CA ALA A 117 -1.78 -0.14 -8.82
C ALA A 117 -1.04 -1.29 -8.11
N LEU A 118 -1.41 -1.61 -6.87
CA LEU A 118 -0.81 -2.72 -6.12
C LEU A 118 -1.14 -4.09 -6.71
N LEU A 119 -2.36 -4.27 -7.23
CA LEU A 119 -2.77 -5.50 -7.91
C LEU A 119 -1.94 -5.76 -9.17
N LEU A 120 -1.73 -4.73 -10.00
CA LEU A 120 -0.90 -4.82 -11.20
C LEU A 120 0.53 -5.26 -10.86
N VAL A 121 1.11 -4.71 -9.79
CA VAL A 121 2.43 -5.12 -9.33
C VAL A 121 2.42 -6.54 -8.79
N ASN A 122 1.42 -6.93 -8.00
CA ASN A 122 1.29 -8.31 -7.50
C ASN A 122 1.24 -9.32 -8.65
N VAL A 123 0.36 -9.11 -9.63
CA VAL A 123 0.26 -9.96 -10.82
C VAL A 123 1.59 -10.01 -11.57
N SER A 124 2.26 -8.86 -11.75
CA SER A 124 3.57 -8.79 -12.38
C SER A 124 4.63 -9.61 -11.64
N THR A 125 4.67 -9.53 -10.30
CA THR A 125 5.61 -10.32 -9.49
C THR A 125 5.34 -11.82 -9.60
N LEU A 126 4.07 -12.24 -9.68
CA LEU A 126 3.71 -13.65 -9.88
C LEU A 126 4.16 -14.17 -11.25
N VAL A 127 3.94 -13.39 -12.31
CA VAL A 127 4.36 -13.74 -13.68
C VAL A 127 5.89 -13.89 -13.75
N ILE A 128 6.64 -12.90 -13.24
CA ILE A 128 8.10 -12.93 -13.23
C ILE A 128 8.63 -14.15 -12.47
N THR A 129 8.04 -14.44 -11.30
CA THR A 129 8.45 -15.58 -10.48
C THR A 129 8.19 -16.90 -11.20
N LYS A 130 7.03 -17.05 -11.86
CA LYS A 130 6.67 -18.25 -12.61
C LYS A 130 7.59 -18.48 -13.81
N ILE A 131 7.92 -17.43 -14.57
CA ILE A 131 8.87 -17.48 -15.67
C ILE A 131 10.25 -17.91 -15.16
N GLY A 132 10.74 -17.27 -14.08
CA GLY A 132 12.05 -17.60 -13.49
C GLY A 132 12.14 -19.06 -13.00
N MET A 133 11.07 -19.61 -12.44
CA MET A 133 11.03 -21.04 -12.07
C MET A 133 11.05 -21.97 -13.29
N SER A 134 10.36 -21.61 -14.37
CA SER A 134 10.34 -22.38 -15.62
C SER A 134 11.73 -22.44 -16.25
N LEU A 135 12.45 -21.31 -16.30
CA LEU A 135 13.82 -21.24 -16.82
C LEU A 135 14.78 -22.11 -15.99
N LYS A 136 14.74 -22.01 -14.66
CA LYS A 136 15.56 -22.86 -13.77
C LYS A 136 15.26 -24.36 -13.90
N LYS A 137 14.03 -24.73 -14.27
CA LYS A 137 13.67 -26.14 -14.51
C LYS A 137 14.31 -26.62 -15.83
N LEU A 138 14.28 -25.79 -16.86
CA LEU A 138 14.89 -26.07 -18.15
C LEU A 138 16.42 -26.23 -18.03
N ASP A 139 17.09 -25.34 -17.30
CA ASP A 139 18.54 -25.41 -17.10
C ASP A 139 18.97 -26.70 -16.39
N ARG A 140 18.20 -27.13 -15.37
CA ARG A 140 18.47 -28.40 -14.65
C ARG A 140 18.24 -29.65 -15.51
N LEU A 141 17.27 -29.61 -16.42
CA LEU A 141 17.06 -30.69 -17.39
C LEU A 141 18.24 -30.78 -18.36
N LYS A 142 18.77 -29.63 -18.80
CA LYS A 142 19.91 -29.57 -19.72
C LYS A 142 21.24 -29.99 -19.06
N SER A 143 21.41 -29.81 -17.75
CA SER A 143 22.63 -30.22 -17.02
C SER A 143 22.70 -31.72 -16.69
N HIS A 144 21.61 -32.47 -16.90
CA HIS A 144 21.53 -33.91 -16.65
C HIS A 144 21.49 -34.77 -17.94
N CYS A 145 21.56 -34.13 -19.11
CA CYS A 145 21.81 -34.77 -20.41
C CYS A 145 23.25 -34.48 -20.84
#